data_AF-A0A7S0Q5Y1-F1
#
_entry.id   AF-A0A7S0Q5Y1-F1
#
_cell.length_a   1.000
_cell.length_b   1.000
_cell.length_c   1.000
_cell.angle_alpha   90.00
_cell.angle_beta   90.00
_cell.angle_gamma   90.00
#
_symmetry.space_group_name_H-M   'P 1'
#
loop_
_entity.id
_entity.type
_entity.pdbx_description
1 polymer ?
#
loop_
_entity_poly.entity_id
_entity_poly.type
_entity_poly.pdbx_seq_one_letter_code
_entity_poly.pdbx_strand_id
1 'polypeptide(L)'
;CTDLIERIGVLNISLLRSNPVYRVKDIVCRTGHRWRLDSATILCEQRYRGTLLRQMLQASALVDNRSLVSLSDATVESLIASRGDAGMPGQYFAVKKTGTSGLTLMDGSAAFAEALLARAQACPRAREDELVVAVRLGDTLSDMDQLEFGIVNYLQEYREVQRVLLSVVLHFGDNAINGVYRFNELQTTKSLGALHTLVQRLAARGIHSMVSSQPVADIDVCRYAFSQHFEGVPGRGFHDFITFWRWKVR
;
A
#
# COMPACT_ATOMS: atom_id res chain seq x y z
N CYS A 1 19.62 -0.30 -9.00
CA CYS A 1 18.67 0.63 -8.36
C CYS A 1 18.81 0.56 -6.85
N THR A 2 19.87 1.13 -6.28
CA THR A 2 19.79 1.65 -4.91
C THR A 2 19.26 3.06 -5.06
N ASP A 3 17.97 3.19 -5.40
CA ASP A 3 17.33 4.49 -5.33
C ASP A 3 17.46 4.89 -3.86
N LEU A 4 18.22 5.96 -3.60
CA LEU A 4 18.37 6.48 -2.25
C LEU A 4 16.96 6.76 -1.73
N ILE A 5 16.53 5.98 -0.74
CA ILE A 5 15.25 6.21 -0.08
C ILE A 5 15.42 7.51 0.68
N GLU A 6 14.82 8.56 0.15
CA GLU A 6 14.73 9.85 0.83
C GLU A 6 13.94 9.65 2.12
N ARG A 7 14.56 9.99 3.25
CA ARG A 7 13.90 10.02 4.57
C ARG A 7 13.81 11.46 5.04
N ILE A 8 12.66 11.86 5.54
CA ILE A 8 12.36 13.25 5.91
C ILE A 8 11.98 13.35 7.39
N GLY A 9 12.48 14.41 8.03
CA GLY A 9 12.05 14.87 9.34
C GLY A 9 12.62 14.08 10.52
N VAL A 10 12.34 14.55 11.73
CA VAL A 10 12.84 13.98 12.99
C VAL A 10 12.36 12.55 13.25
N LEU A 11 11.26 12.14 12.60
CA LEU A 11 10.68 10.81 12.70
C LEU A 11 11.20 9.85 11.61
N ASN A 12 12.16 10.29 10.78
CA ASN A 12 12.83 9.48 9.76
C ASN A 12 11.86 8.79 8.77
N ILE A 13 10.86 9.54 8.31
CA ILE A 13 9.75 9.01 7.49
C ILE A 13 10.23 8.74 6.07
N SER A 14 10.00 7.53 5.57
CA SER A 14 10.30 7.16 4.18
C SER A 14 9.34 7.89 3.24
N LEU A 15 9.91 8.58 2.26
CA LEU A 15 9.15 9.25 1.23
C LEU A 15 9.04 8.37 -0.02
N LEU A 16 7.82 7.97 -0.37
CA LEU A 16 7.58 7.10 -1.51
C LEU A 16 7.36 7.89 -2.82
N ARG A 17 8.21 8.88 -3.12
CA ARG A 17 8.14 9.63 -4.40
C ARG A 17 8.19 8.69 -5.61
N SER A 18 9.00 7.63 -5.51
CA SER A 18 9.24 6.69 -6.60
C SER A 18 8.19 5.59 -6.70
N ASN A 19 7.17 5.52 -5.85
CA ASN A 19 6.21 4.41 -5.87
C ASN A 19 4.73 4.80 -6.09
N PRO A 20 4.39 5.61 -7.12
CA PRO A 20 3.02 6.13 -7.32
C PRO A 20 1.99 5.08 -7.77
N VAL A 21 2.46 3.87 -8.13
CA VAL A 21 1.64 2.79 -8.72
C VAL A 21 1.29 1.67 -7.74
N TYR A 22 1.85 1.64 -6.53
CA TYR A 22 1.62 0.55 -5.58
C TYR A 22 0.31 0.69 -4.79
N ARG A 23 -0.82 0.57 -5.49
CA ARG A 23 -2.17 0.74 -4.95
C ARG A 23 -2.81 -0.63 -4.72
N VAL A 24 -2.42 -1.31 -3.65
CA VAL A 24 -2.82 -2.71 -3.42
C VAL A 24 -4.32 -2.93 -3.53
N LYS A 25 -5.14 -2.13 -2.85
CA LYS A 25 -6.61 -2.23 -2.93
C LYS A 25 -7.10 -2.08 -4.37
N ASP A 26 -6.67 -1.03 -5.07
CA ASP A 26 -7.13 -0.73 -6.42
C ASP A 26 -6.76 -1.82 -7.42
N ILE A 27 -5.55 -2.37 -7.29
CA ILE A 27 -5.06 -3.41 -8.20
C ILE A 27 -5.72 -4.76 -7.91
N VAL A 28 -5.76 -5.19 -6.65
CA VAL A 28 -6.37 -6.47 -6.26
C VAL A 28 -7.87 -6.48 -6.57
N CYS A 29 -8.58 -5.40 -6.23
CA CYS A 29 -10.02 -5.28 -6.44
C CYS A 29 -10.41 -4.77 -7.84
N ARG A 30 -9.43 -4.39 -8.69
CA ARG A 30 -9.63 -3.77 -10.01
C ARG A 30 -10.51 -2.52 -9.95
N THR A 31 -10.30 -1.69 -8.92
CA THR A 31 -11.04 -0.44 -8.67
C THR A 31 -10.24 0.80 -9.05
N GLY A 32 -10.94 1.91 -9.30
CA GLY A 32 -10.33 3.18 -9.69
C GLY A 32 -9.94 3.25 -11.18
N HIS A 33 -9.46 4.41 -11.60
CA HIS A 33 -9.14 4.65 -13.01
C HIS A 33 -7.75 4.16 -13.42
N ARG A 34 -6.83 4.00 -12.44
CA ARG A 34 -5.41 3.75 -12.70
C ARG A 34 -4.96 2.31 -12.54
N TRP A 35 -5.76 1.43 -11.92
CA TRP A 35 -5.32 0.08 -11.55
C TRP A 35 -4.69 -0.69 -12.72
N ARG A 36 -5.22 -0.51 -13.94
CA ARG A 36 -4.72 -1.19 -15.13
C ARG A 36 -3.33 -0.71 -15.53
N LEU A 37 -3.17 0.61 -15.69
CA LEU A 37 -1.89 1.23 -16.00
C LEU A 37 -0.85 0.87 -14.93
N ASP A 38 -1.23 1.00 -13.66
CA ASP A 38 -0.37 0.69 -12.52
C ASP A 38 0.04 -0.80 -12.53
N SER A 39 -0.87 -1.72 -12.90
CA SER A 39 -0.56 -3.15 -13.06
C SER A 39 0.42 -3.43 -14.19
N ALA A 40 0.23 -2.79 -15.35
CA ALA A 40 1.16 -2.92 -16.47
C ALA A 40 2.54 -2.38 -16.09
N THR A 41 2.62 -1.25 -15.39
CA THR A 41 3.88 -0.70 -14.87
C THR A 41 4.57 -1.67 -13.90
N ILE A 42 3.83 -2.26 -12.95
CA ILE A 42 4.39 -3.23 -12.00
C ILE A 42 4.95 -4.48 -12.69
N LEU A 43 4.28 -4.96 -13.74
CA LEU A 43 4.77 -6.09 -14.54
C LEU A 43 5.94 -5.71 -15.46
N CYS A 44 6.00 -4.45 -15.91
CA CYS A 44 7.00 -3.97 -16.87
C CYS A 44 8.33 -3.55 -16.22
N GLU A 45 8.32 -2.99 -15.01
CA GLU A 45 9.50 -2.37 -14.42
C GLU A 45 10.25 -3.30 -13.45
N GLN A 46 11.57 -3.38 -13.61
CA GLN A 46 12.44 -4.28 -12.83
C GLN A 46 12.41 -4.02 -11.32
N ARG A 47 12.18 -2.77 -10.89
CA ARG A 47 12.14 -2.41 -9.46
C ARG A 47 11.00 -3.08 -8.69
N TYR A 48 9.99 -3.62 -9.37
CA TYR A 48 8.89 -4.34 -8.75
C TYR A 48 9.10 -5.86 -8.70
N ARG A 49 10.23 -6.39 -9.22
CA ARG A 49 10.59 -7.80 -9.11
C ARG A 49 10.55 -8.24 -7.65
N GLY A 50 9.93 -9.39 -7.40
CA GLY A 50 9.78 -9.93 -6.06
C GLY A 50 8.89 -9.11 -5.13
N THR A 51 8.03 -8.21 -5.62
CA THR A 51 6.98 -7.58 -4.80
C THR A 51 5.69 -8.42 -4.75
N LEU A 52 4.87 -8.25 -3.72
CA LEU A 52 3.60 -8.99 -3.55
C LEU A 52 2.66 -8.75 -4.73
N LEU A 53 2.48 -7.50 -5.14
CA LEU A 53 1.61 -7.19 -6.27
C LEU A 53 2.13 -7.77 -7.58
N ARG A 54 3.44 -7.76 -7.82
CA ARG A 54 3.97 -8.37 -9.05
C ARG A 54 3.75 -9.89 -9.07
N GLN A 55 4.01 -10.57 -7.94
CA GLN A 55 3.74 -12.00 -7.81
C GLN A 55 2.26 -12.32 -8.04
N MET A 56 1.36 -11.57 -7.39
CA MET A 56 -0.08 -11.70 -7.62
C MET A 56 -0.45 -11.46 -9.09
N LEU A 57 0.07 -10.41 -9.72
CA LEU A 57 -0.22 -10.09 -11.12
C LEU A 57 0.29 -11.20 -12.04
N GLN A 58 1.50 -11.73 -11.84
CA GLN A 58 2.01 -12.86 -12.62
C GLN A 58 1.14 -14.11 -12.44
N ALA A 59 0.63 -14.35 -11.23
CA ALA A 59 -0.21 -15.50 -10.94
C ALA A 59 -1.65 -15.40 -11.49
N SER A 60 -2.17 -14.18 -11.68
CA SER A 60 -3.59 -13.93 -12.00
C SER A 60 -3.85 -13.23 -13.34
N ALA A 61 -2.80 -12.73 -14.01
CA ALA A 61 -2.94 -12.01 -15.26
C ALA A 61 -2.78 -12.93 -16.48
N LEU A 62 -3.53 -12.57 -17.52
CA LEU A 62 -3.39 -13.08 -18.87
C LEU A 62 -2.93 -11.94 -19.79
N VAL A 63 -2.16 -12.27 -20.80
CA VAL A 63 -1.87 -11.36 -21.90
C VAL A 63 -2.17 -12.08 -23.21
N ASP A 64 -3.11 -11.55 -23.99
CA ASP A 64 -3.67 -12.20 -25.18
C ASP A 64 -4.14 -13.64 -24.89
N ASN A 65 -4.86 -13.81 -23.78
CA ASN A 65 -5.35 -15.10 -23.24
C ASN A 65 -4.26 -16.11 -22.86
N ARG A 66 -2.99 -15.68 -22.74
CA ARG A 66 -1.89 -16.53 -22.26
C ARG A 66 -1.55 -16.19 -20.82
N SER A 67 -1.45 -17.21 -19.97
CA SER A 67 -1.09 -17.04 -18.56
C SER A 67 0.36 -16.59 -18.39
N LEU A 68 0.60 -15.74 -17.37
CA LEU A 68 1.94 -15.28 -17.00
C LEU A 68 2.63 -16.17 -15.95
N VAL A 69 1.92 -17.12 -15.33
CA VAL A 69 2.38 -17.91 -14.15
C VAL A 69 3.76 -18.55 -14.35
N SER A 70 4.04 -19.08 -15.54
CA SER A 70 5.27 -19.83 -15.83
C SER A 70 6.35 -19.00 -16.53
N LEU A 71 6.13 -17.70 -16.71
CA LEU A 71 7.07 -16.84 -17.44
C LEU A 71 8.11 -16.24 -16.49
N SER A 72 9.35 -16.15 -16.95
CA SER A 72 10.40 -15.44 -16.22
C SER A 72 10.09 -13.93 -16.14
N ASP A 73 10.64 -13.25 -15.13
CA ASP A 73 10.49 -11.80 -14.99
C ASP A 73 10.92 -11.04 -16.25
N ALA A 74 12.06 -11.42 -16.87
CA ALA A 74 12.53 -10.78 -18.09
C ALA A 74 11.58 -10.99 -19.27
N THR A 75 10.98 -12.19 -19.38
CA THR A 75 9.97 -12.49 -20.40
C THR A 75 8.72 -11.66 -20.19
N VAL A 76 8.22 -11.56 -18.96
CA VAL A 76 7.04 -10.74 -18.62
C VAL A 76 7.29 -9.26 -18.94
N GLU A 77 8.46 -8.74 -18.56
CA GLU A 77 8.82 -7.34 -18.82
C GLU A 77 8.87 -7.03 -20.31
N SER A 78 9.56 -7.87 -21.09
CA SER A 78 9.64 -7.72 -22.55
C SER A 78 8.26 -7.80 -23.19
N LEU A 79 7.42 -8.73 -22.73
CA LEU A 79 6.08 -8.99 -23.22
C LEU A 79 5.12 -7.81 -22.97
N ILE A 80 5.22 -7.16 -21.80
CA ILE A 80 4.40 -5.97 -21.48
C ILE A 80 4.96 -4.74 -22.19
N ALA A 81 6.28 -4.55 -22.19
CA ALA A 81 6.94 -3.42 -22.85
C ALA A 81 6.66 -3.37 -24.35
N SER A 82 6.67 -4.53 -25.03
CA SER A 82 6.48 -4.60 -26.49
C SER A 82 5.06 -4.22 -26.94
N ARG A 83 4.07 -4.27 -26.04
CA ARG A 83 2.70 -3.88 -26.34
C ARG A 83 2.38 -2.46 -25.90
N GLY A 84 3.02 -2.02 -24.81
CA GLY A 84 2.64 -0.82 -24.08
C GLY A 84 1.21 -0.92 -23.52
N ASP A 85 0.90 -0.18 -22.47
CA ASP A 85 -0.50 0.08 -22.11
C ASP A 85 -0.81 1.50 -22.58
N ALA A 86 -0.99 1.69 -23.90
CA ALA A 86 -1.26 3.00 -24.51
C ALA A 86 -2.65 3.57 -24.15
N GLY A 87 -3.31 3.00 -23.15
CA GLY A 87 -4.60 3.45 -22.67
C GLY A 87 -4.45 4.68 -21.77
N MET A 88 -5.31 5.68 -21.99
CA MET A 88 -5.45 6.76 -21.02
C MET A 88 -5.94 6.17 -19.69
N PRO A 89 -5.43 6.62 -18.53
CA PRO A 89 -5.97 6.15 -17.26
C PRO A 89 -7.48 6.39 -17.19
N GLY A 90 -8.24 5.37 -16.77
CA GLY A 90 -9.70 5.39 -16.69
C GLY A 90 -10.43 4.83 -17.91
N GLN A 91 -9.74 4.59 -19.03
CA GLN A 91 -10.37 4.07 -20.25
C GLN A 91 -11.10 2.73 -20.02
N TYR A 92 -10.47 1.77 -19.33
CA TYR A 92 -11.14 0.50 -19.02
C TYR A 92 -12.42 0.73 -18.18
N PHE A 93 -12.39 1.65 -17.22
CA PHE A 93 -13.56 1.94 -16.40
C PHE A 93 -14.71 2.49 -17.26
N ALA A 94 -14.39 3.39 -18.19
CA ALA A 94 -15.37 4.07 -19.04
C ALA A 94 -15.99 3.15 -20.12
N VAL A 95 -15.17 2.33 -20.79
CA VAL A 95 -15.63 1.60 -21.98
C VAL A 95 -15.48 0.07 -21.88
N LYS A 96 -15.03 -0.45 -20.75
CA LYS A 96 -14.75 -1.88 -20.50
C LYS A 96 -13.82 -2.53 -21.54
N LYS A 97 -13.03 -1.72 -22.25
CA LYS A 97 -12.01 -2.17 -23.20
C LYS A 97 -10.63 -2.14 -22.55
N THR A 98 -9.86 -3.17 -22.82
CA THR A 98 -8.44 -3.26 -22.45
C THR A 98 -7.63 -2.25 -23.26
N GLY A 99 -6.58 -1.67 -22.67
CA GLY A 99 -5.55 -0.96 -23.43
C GLY A 99 -4.83 -1.89 -24.42
N THR A 100 -3.91 -1.35 -25.22
CA THR A 100 -3.16 -2.10 -26.25
C THR A 100 -2.32 -3.26 -25.70
N SER A 101 -2.12 -3.30 -24.38
CA SER A 101 -1.35 -4.33 -23.70
C SER A 101 -1.97 -5.72 -23.77
N GLY A 102 -3.25 -5.88 -24.14
CA GLY A 102 -3.92 -7.18 -24.10
C GLY A 102 -4.04 -7.79 -22.69
N LEU A 103 -3.62 -7.03 -21.65
CA LEU A 103 -3.60 -7.46 -20.26
C LEU A 103 -5.03 -7.65 -19.76
N THR A 104 -5.32 -8.83 -19.23
CA THR A 104 -6.58 -9.16 -18.56
C THR A 104 -6.24 -9.63 -17.17
N LEU A 105 -6.80 -8.98 -16.15
CA LEU A 105 -6.62 -9.40 -14.76
C LEU A 105 -7.84 -10.19 -14.30
N MET A 106 -7.60 -11.41 -13.82
CA MET A 106 -8.59 -12.17 -13.06
C MET A 106 -8.77 -11.57 -11.66
N ASP A 107 -9.66 -12.14 -10.85
CA ASP A 107 -9.72 -11.78 -9.43
C ASP A 107 -8.39 -12.15 -8.75
N GLY A 108 -7.63 -11.13 -8.35
CA GLY A 108 -6.32 -11.30 -7.74
C GLY A 108 -6.37 -11.63 -6.25
N SER A 109 -7.55 -11.65 -5.61
CA SER A 109 -7.66 -11.77 -4.16
C SER A 109 -7.02 -13.05 -3.61
N ALA A 110 -7.28 -14.19 -4.26
CA ALA A 110 -6.70 -15.48 -3.87
C ALA A 110 -5.18 -15.50 -4.10
N ALA A 111 -4.73 -15.11 -5.30
CA ALA A 111 -3.31 -15.03 -5.64
C ALA A 111 -2.55 -14.07 -4.72
N PHE A 112 -3.17 -12.98 -4.28
CA PHE A 112 -2.56 -12.04 -3.35
C PHE A 112 -2.45 -12.66 -1.95
N ALA A 113 -3.50 -13.34 -1.48
CA ALA A 113 -3.48 -14.03 -0.20
C ALA A 113 -2.40 -15.13 -0.18
N GLU A 114 -2.28 -15.91 -1.25
CA GLU A 114 -1.23 -16.91 -1.40
C GLU A 114 0.17 -16.28 -1.40
N ALA A 115 0.39 -15.23 -2.19
CA ALA A 115 1.67 -14.51 -2.21
C ALA A 115 2.03 -13.93 -0.83
N LEU A 116 1.04 -13.43 -0.09
CA LEU A 116 1.23 -12.90 1.26
C LEU A 116 1.54 -14.01 2.27
N LEU A 117 0.81 -15.12 2.24
CA LEU A 117 1.03 -16.29 3.11
C LEU A 117 2.39 -16.93 2.86
N ALA A 118 2.82 -17.01 1.60
CA ALA A 118 4.16 -17.50 1.25
C ALA A 118 5.29 -16.66 1.90
N ARG A 119 5.00 -15.42 2.32
CA ARG A 119 5.94 -14.54 3.02
C ARG A 119 5.75 -14.49 4.54
N ALA A 120 4.78 -15.20 5.10
CA ALA A 120 4.40 -15.08 6.51
C ALA A 120 5.58 -15.27 7.49
N GLN A 121 6.57 -16.10 7.14
CA GLN A 121 7.77 -16.33 7.95
C GLN A 121 8.79 -15.19 7.84
N ALA A 122 8.84 -14.47 6.72
CA ALA A 122 9.75 -13.35 6.48
C ALA A 122 9.13 -11.98 6.82
N CYS A 123 7.82 -11.92 6.99
CA CYS A 123 7.11 -10.69 7.35
C CYS A 123 7.52 -10.23 8.77
N PRO A 124 7.90 -8.95 8.95
CA PRO A 124 8.14 -8.41 10.28
C PRO A 124 6.86 -8.48 11.12
N ARG A 125 6.95 -9.18 12.25
CA ARG A 125 5.83 -9.33 13.17
C ARG A 125 5.80 -8.16 14.15
N ALA A 126 4.61 -7.62 14.35
CA ALA A 126 4.34 -6.82 15.54
C ALA A 126 4.35 -7.74 16.76
N ARG A 127 4.59 -7.18 17.94
CA ARG A 127 4.45 -7.93 19.19
C ARG A 127 2.97 -8.23 19.44
N GLU A 128 2.71 -9.24 20.28
CA GLU A 128 1.34 -9.59 20.68
C GLU A 128 0.68 -8.47 21.50
N ASP A 129 1.47 -7.69 22.24
CA ASP A 129 1.03 -6.54 23.06
C ASP A 129 1.02 -5.20 22.30
N GLU A 130 1.07 -5.22 20.95
CA GLU A 130 1.27 -4.04 20.11
C GLU A 130 0.14 -3.84 19.09
N LEU A 131 -0.51 -2.68 19.15
CA LEU A 131 -1.45 -2.22 18.14
C LEU A 131 -0.70 -1.59 16.97
N VAL A 132 -0.82 -2.19 15.78
CA VAL A 132 -0.31 -1.60 14.54
C VAL A 132 -1.37 -0.69 13.94
N VAL A 133 -1.00 0.57 13.73
CA VAL A 133 -1.90 1.59 13.16
C VAL A 133 -1.39 2.02 11.79
N ALA A 134 -2.19 1.83 10.74
CA ALA A 134 -1.84 2.35 9.42
C ALA A 134 -2.10 3.86 9.34
N VAL A 135 -1.04 4.66 9.13
CA VAL A 135 -1.14 6.11 9.00
C VAL A 135 -0.71 6.54 7.60
N ARG A 136 -1.68 7.03 6.82
CA ARG A 136 -1.40 7.62 5.50
C ARG A 136 -1.22 9.12 5.63
N LEU A 137 -0.09 9.61 5.11
CA LEU A 137 0.29 11.02 5.01
C LEU A 137 0.49 11.41 3.54
N GLY A 138 0.64 12.72 3.30
CA GLY A 138 1.03 13.27 2.00
C GLY A 138 -0.16 13.90 1.29
N ASP A 139 -0.55 13.34 0.15
CA ASP A 139 -1.60 13.88 -0.72
C ASP A 139 -2.97 14.04 -0.04
N THR A 140 -3.20 13.22 0.96
CA THR A 140 -4.39 13.20 1.80
C THR A 140 -3.91 13.08 3.23
N LEU A 141 -4.34 14.00 4.08
CA LEU A 141 -4.06 13.92 5.50
C LEU A 141 -5.17 13.10 6.16
N SER A 142 -4.78 12.04 6.85
CA SER A 142 -5.70 11.31 7.72
C SER A 142 -6.30 12.26 8.77
N ASP A 143 -7.56 12.07 9.12
CA ASP A 143 -8.15 12.77 10.26
C ASP A 143 -7.46 12.26 11.54
N MET A 144 -6.50 13.05 12.04
CA MET A 144 -5.66 12.64 13.17
C MET A 144 -6.45 12.59 14.47
N ASP A 145 -7.57 13.31 14.58
CA ASP A 145 -8.41 13.33 15.77
C ASP A 145 -9.27 12.06 15.80
N GLN A 146 -9.85 11.70 14.65
CA GLN A 146 -10.54 10.42 14.51
C GLN A 146 -9.57 9.24 14.75
N LEU A 147 -8.34 9.33 14.27
CA LEU A 147 -7.32 8.30 14.48
C LEU A 147 -6.92 8.19 15.95
N GLU A 148 -6.68 9.32 16.64
CA GLU A 148 -6.41 9.33 18.08
C GLU A 148 -7.56 8.69 18.85
N PHE A 149 -8.80 9.07 18.55
CA PHE A 149 -9.99 8.51 19.19
C PHE A 149 -10.09 6.99 18.98
N GLY A 150 -9.86 6.51 17.75
CA GLY A 150 -9.84 5.09 17.43
C GLY A 150 -8.79 4.32 18.24
N ILE A 151 -7.57 4.84 18.32
CA ILE A 151 -6.49 4.25 19.12
C ILE A 151 -6.87 4.18 20.60
N VAL A 152 -7.37 5.28 21.17
CA VAL A 152 -7.73 5.33 22.60
C VAL A 152 -8.84 4.34 22.93
N ASN A 153 -9.88 4.27 22.10
CA ASN A 153 -10.98 3.32 22.33
C ASN A 153 -10.50 1.87 22.20
N TYR A 154 -9.67 1.58 21.20
CA TYR A 154 -9.10 0.24 21.04
C TYR A 154 -8.33 -0.19 22.30
N LEU A 155 -7.48 0.68 22.84
CA LEU A 155 -6.71 0.38 24.06
C LEU A 155 -7.58 0.27 25.33
N GLN A 156 -8.80 0.82 25.32
CA GLN A 156 -9.76 0.63 26.42
C GLN A 156 -10.45 -0.72 26.35
N GLU A 157 -10.70 -1.23 25.14
CA GLU A 157 -11.30 -2.53 24.89
C GLU A 157 -10.28 -3.67 25.10
N TYR A 158 -9.05 -3.51 24.59
CA TYR A 158 -7.99 -4.53 24.60
C TYR A 158 -6.88 -4.13 25.59
N ARG A 159 -7.07 -4.49 26.87
CA ARG A 159 -6.16 -4.11 27.98
C ARG A 159 -4.80 -4.80 27.93
N GLU A 160 -4.68 -5.88 27.19
CA GLU A 160 -3.42 -6.59 26.94
C GLU A 160 -2.47 -5.79 26.02
N VAL A 161 -3.00 -4.83 25.26
CA VAL A 161 -2.19 -3.99 24.37
C VAL A 161 -1.55 -2.86 25.17
N GLN A 162 -0.22 -2.81 25.15
CA GLN A 162 0.58 -1.86 25.93
C GLN A 162 1.26 -0.81 25.05
N ARG A 163 1.31 -1.04 23.73
CA ARG A 163 2.11 -0.24 22.80
C ARG A 163 1.35 0.04 21.51
N VAL A 164 1.69 1.17 20.90
CA VAL A 164 1.17 1.57 19.59
C VAL A 164 2.32 1.71 18.61
N LEU A 165 2.22 1.05 17.45
CA LEU A 165 3.12 1.22 16.33
C LEU A 165 2.40 1.97 15.20
N LEU A 166 2.72 3.24 15.05
CA LEU A 166 2.26 4.07 13.94
C LEU A 166 3.08 3.72 12.70
N SER A 167 2.50 2.92 11.81
CA SER A 167 3.09 2.53 10.55
C SER A 167 2.75 3.57 9.48
N VAL A 168 3.69 4.48 9.23
CA VAL A 168 3.50 5.71 8.48
C VAL A 168 4.02 5.57 7.06
N VAL A 169 3.18 5.94 6.10
CA VAL A 169 3.58 6.09 4.70
C VAL A 169 3.27 7.50 4.22
N LEU A 170 4.30 8.20 3.73
CA LEU A 170 4.16 9.48 3.05
C LEU A 170 3.97 9.25 1.54
N HIS A 171 2.71 9.32 1.10
CA HIS A 171 2.30 8.95 -0.25
C HIS A 171 1.75 10.15 -1.02
N PHE A 172 2.19 10.29 -2.27
CA PHE A 172 1.67 11.26 -3.22
C PHE A 172 1.22 10.50 -4.48
N GLY A 173 -0.06 10.57 -4.82
CA GLY A 173 -0.63 9.79 -5.92
C GLY A 173 -0.16 10.17 -7.32
N ASP A 174 0.63 11.25 -7.44
CA ASP A 174 1.19 11.80 -8.69
C ASP A 174 0.20 11.70 -9.86
N ASN A 175 -0.93 12.39 -9.71
CA ASN A 175 -1.97 12.35 -10.73
C ASN A 175 -1.59 13.29 -11.88
N ALA A 176 -0.90 12.72 -12.87
CA ALA A 176 -0.51 13.44 -14.09
C ALA A 176 -1.71 14.04 -14.85
N ILE A 177 -2.93 13.50 -14.69
CA ILE A 177 -4.12 13.95 -15.44
C ILE A 177 -4.62 15.31 -14.97
N ASN A 178 -4.66 15.55 -13.65
CA ASN A 178 -5.22 16.78 -13.09
C ASN A 178 -4.18 17.63 -12.33
N GLY A 179 -2.93 17.16 -12.22
CA GLY A 179 -1.87 17.84 -11.49
C GLY A 179 -2.06 17.87 -9.97
N VAL A 180 -3.08 17.19 -9.45
CA VAL A 180 -3.40 17.12 -8.02
C VAL A 180 -2.59 15.99 -7.37
N TYR A 181 -2.39 16.07 -6.05
CA TYR A 181 -1.72 15.03 -5.26
C TYR A 181 -0.23 14.84 -5.60
N ARG A 182 0.40 15.86 -6.19
CA ARG A 182 1.85 15.92 -6.38
C ARG A 182 2.55 16.20 -5.07
N PHE A 183 3.83 15.80 -5.00
CA PHE A 183 4.71 16.20 -3.91
C PHE A 183 4.68 17.72 -3.74
N ASN A 184 4.49 18.16 -2.50
CA ASN A 184 4.51 19.56 -2.11
C ASN A 184 5.12 19.66 -0.72
N GLU A 185 6.13 20.51 -0.55
CA GLU A 185 6.80 20.76 0.72
C GLU A 185 5.83 21.25 1.79
N LEU A 186 4.90 22.15 1.46
CA LEU A 186 3.90 22.65 2.41
C LEU A 186 3.03 21.49 2.94
N GLN A 187 2.56 20.62 2.05
CA GLN A 187 1.73 19.48 2.44
C GLN A 187 2.52 18.42 3.22
N THR A 188 3.80 18.24 2.87
CA THR A 188 4.73 17.38 3.60
C THR A 188 4.91 17.90 5.03
N THR A 189 5.22 19.18 5.20
CA THR A 189 5.38 19.83 6.50
C THR A 189 4.10 19.73 7.34
N LYS A 190 2.93 20.00 6.75
CA LYS A 190 1.63 19.82 7.43
C LYS A 190 1.42 18.37 7.88
N SER A 191 1.73 17.41 7.02
CA SER A 191 1.56 15.99 7.32
C SER A 191 2.48 15.51 8.46
N LEU A 192 3.75 15.92 8.42
CA LEU A 192 4.72 15.58 9.47
C LEU A 192 4.39 16.30 10.79
N GLY A 193 3.94 17.55 10.74
CA GLY A 193 3.45 18.28 11.90
C GLY A 193 2.26 17.59 12.55
N ALA A 194 1.26 17.19 11.77
CA ALA A 194 0.09 16.47 12.28
C ALA A 194 0.44 15.12 12.92
N LEU A 195 1.36 14.36 12.32
CA LEU A 195 1.89 13.13 12.92
C LEU A 195 2.63 13.42 14.23
N HIS A 196 3.47 14.45 14.27
CA HIS A 196 4.18 14.84 15.49
C HIS A 196 3.20 15.21 16.61
N THR A 197 2.16 15.99 16.31
CA THR A 197 1.09 16.33 17.25
C THR A 197 0.35 15.08 17.73
N LEU A 198 0.05 14.11 16.85
CA LEU A 198 -0.56 12.84 17.27
C LEU A 198 0.33 12.09 18.28
N VAL A 199 1.64 11.95 18.00
CA VAL A 199 2.59 11.29 18.90
C VAL A 199 2.65 11.99 20.27
N GLN A 200 2.70 13.32 20.29
CA GLN A 200 2.68 14.09 21.53
C GLN A 200 1.38 13.90 22.33
N ARG A 201 0.23 13.87 21.66
CA ARG A 201 -1.08 13.64 22.31
C ARG A 201 -1.18 12.25 22.91
N LEU A 202 -0.71 11.22 22.20
CA LEU A 202 -0.64 9.86 22.72
C LEU A 202 0.28 9.80 23.96
N ALA A 203 1.46 10.42 23.90
CA ALA A 203 2.39 10.47 25.02
C ALA A 203 1.80 11.21 26.25
N ALA A 204 1.09 12.32 26.04
CA ALA A 204 0.41 13.05 27.11
C ALA A 204 -0.68 12.23 27.83
N ARG A 205 -1.22 11.21 27.16
CA ARG A 205 -2.16 10.23 27.74
C ARG A 205 -1.47 9.00 28.37
N GLY A 206 -0.13 8.98 28.42
CA GLY A 206 0.64 7.84 28.91
C GLY A 206 0.70 6.67 27.93
N ILE A 207 0.33 6.86 26.65
CA ILE A 207 0.37 5.81 25.62
C ILE A 207 1.76 5.79 25.00
N HIS A 208 2.48 4.68 25.16
CA HIS A 208 3.77 4.47 24.51
C HIS A 208 3.58 4.20 23.02
N SER A 209 4.01 5.14 22.18
CA SER A 209 3.91 5.02 20.73
C SER A 209 5.28 5.08 20.04
N MET A 210 5.42 4.29 18.98
CA MET A 210 6.58 4.27 18.09
C MET A 210 6.14 4.58 16.67
N VAL A 211 7.02 5.20 15.89
CA VAL A 211 6.79 5.45 14.47
C VAL A 211 7.68 4.53 13.64
N SER A 212 7.10 3.79 12.71
CA SER A 212 7.81 3.01 11.70
C SER A 212 7.41 3.49 10.33
N SER A 213 8.37 3.68 9.44
CA SER A 213 8.10 4.02 8.05
C SER A 213 9.03 3.23 7.13
N GLN A 214 8.42 2.35 6.32
CA GLN A 214 9.15 1.45 5.45
C GLN A 214 9.13 1.96 4.00
N PRO A 215 10.25 1.84 3.28
CA PRO A 215 10.33 2.20 1.88
C PRO A 215 9.62 1.20 0.97
N VAL A 216 9.43 -0.03 1.46
CA VAL A 216 8.82 -1.13 0.71
C VAL A 216 7.43 -1.38 1.29
N ALA A 217 6.40 -1.05 0.51
CA ALA A 217 5.01 -1.18 0.91
C ALA A 217 4.64 -2.62 1.34
N ASP A 218 5.28 -3.63 0.78
CA ASP A 218 5.08 -5.03 1.18
C ASP A 218 5.36 -5.29 2.65
N ILE A 219 6.35 -4.59 3.21
CA ILE A 219 6.72 -4.77 4.62
C ILE A 219 5.59 -4.28 5.52
N ASP A 220 4.97 -3.15 5.15
CA ASP A 220 3.84 -2.59 5.90
C ASP A 220 2.59 -3.46 5.73
N VAL A 221 2.30 -3.93 4.50
CA VAL A 221 1.21 -4.90 4.23
C VAL A 221 1.38 -6.17 5.05
N CYS A 222 2.58 -6.76 5.03
CA CYS A 222 2.97 -7.90 5.86
C CYS A 222 2.63 -7.64 7.33
N ARG A 223 3.09 -6.50 7.86
CA ARG A 223 2.90 -6.16 9.27
C ARG A 223 1.43 -6.03 9.63
N TYR A 224 0.61 -5.42 8.77
CA TYR A 224 -0.83 -5.27 8.99
C TYR A 224 -1.58 -6.60 8.95
N ALA A 225 -1.23 -7.46 8.00
CA ALA A 225 -1.91 -8.73 7.79
C ALA A 225 -1.66 -9.71 8.94
N PHE A 226 -0.43 -9.73 9.46
CA PHE A 226 0.01 -10.70 10.47
C PHE A 226 0.03 -10.15 11.90
N SER A 227 -0.32 -8.88 12.14
CA SER A 227 -0.48 -8.39 13.51
C SER A 227 -1.74 -8.95 14.15
N GLN A 228 -1.67 -9.21 15.47
CA GLN A 228 -2.83 -9.58 16.26
C GLN A 228 -3.81 -8.41 16.39
N HIS A 229 -3.27 -7.23 16.66
CA HIS A 229 -4.00 -5.98 16.79
C HIS A 229 -3.68 -5.07 15.60
N PHE A 230 -4.72 -4.57 14.93
CA PHE A 230 -4.60 -3.68 13.78
C PHE A 230 -5.74 -2.68 13.78
N GLU A 231 -5.40 -1.41 13.57
CA GLU A 231 -6.35 -0.31 13.38
C GLU A 231 -5.93 0.53 12.18
N GLY A 232 -6.89 1.17 11.52
CA GLY A 232 -6.59 2.12 10.46
C GLY A 232 -7.76 3.03 10.18
N VAL A 233 -7.54 4.06 9.37
CA VAL A 233 -8.60 5.00 9.01
C VAL A 233 -9.57 4.33 8.03
N PRO A 234 -10.87 4.22 8.35
CA PRO A 234 -11.85 3.62 7.46
C PRO A 234 -11.94 4.31 6.10
N GLY A 235 -12.24 3.54 5.05
CA GLY A 235 -12.55 4.04 3.71
C GLY A 235 -11.33 4.39 2.86
N ARG A 236 -10.09 4.24 3.36
CA ARG A 236 -8.87 4.57 2.61
C ARG A 236 -7.71 3.61 2.85
N GLY A 237 -6.88 3.48 1.82
CA GLY A 237 -5.57 2.83 1.91
C GLY A 237 -5.64 1.34 2.21
N PHE A 238 -4.72 0.87 3.06
CA PHE A 238 -4.61 -0.53 3.43
C PHE A 238 -5.68 -0.99 4.41
N HIS A 239 -6.33 -0.10 5.16
CA HIS A 239 -7.30 -0.49 6.18
C HIS A 239 -8.42 -1.36 5.60
N ASP A 240 -9.18 -0.85 4.62
CA ASP A 240 -10.29 -1.60 4.03
C ASP A 240 -9.84 -2.95 3.45
N PHE A 241 -8.65 -2.96 2.84
CA PHE A 241 -8.09 -4.15 2.21
C PHE A 241 -7.71 -5.20 3.25
N ILE A 242 -7.01 -4.79 4.31
CA ILE A 242 -6.57 -5.68 5.39
C ILE A 242 -7.77 -6.15 6.20
N THR A 243 -8.73 -5.29 6.51
CA THR A 243 -9.97 -5.68 7.20
C THR A 243 -10.75 -6.71 6.38
N PHE A 244 -10.90 -6.49 5.07
CA PHE A 244 -11.50 -7.47 4.16
C PHE A 244 -10.74 -8.80 4.12
N TRP A 245 -9.40 -8.75 4.05
CA TRP A 245 -8.57 -9.95 4.02
C TRP A 245 -8.63 -10.74 5.33
N ARG A 246 -8.49 -10.07 6.48
CA ARG A 246 -8.54 -10.71 7.81
C ARG A 246 -9.87 -11.40 8.05
N TRP A 247 -10.97 -10.87 7.49
CA TRP A 247 -12.28 -11.52 7.54
C TRP A 247 -12.37 -12.78 6.67
N LYS A 248 -11.63 -12.87 5.56
CA LYS A 248 -11.66 -14.03 4.66
C LYS A 248 -10.73 -15.18 5.07
N VAL A 249 -9.66 -14.89 5.81
CA VAL A 249 -8.59 -15.86 6.11
C VAL A 249 -8.66 -16.41 7.54
N ARG A 250 -9.40 -15.76 8.45
CA ARG A 250 -9.73 -16.28 9.78
C ARG A 250 -11.06 -17.00 9.74
#